data_AF-A0A0K0EFY6-F1
#
_entry.id   AF-A0A0K0EFY6-F1
#
_cell.length_a   1.000
_cell.length_b   1.000
_cell.length_c   1.000
_cell.angle_alpha   90.00
_cell.angle_beta   90.00
_cell.angle_gamma   90.00
#
_symmetry.space_group_name_H-M   'P 1'
#
loop_
_entity.id
_entity.type
_entity.pdbx_description
1 polymer ?
#
loop_
_entity_poly.entity_id
_entity_poly.type
_entity_poly.pdbx_seq_one_letter_code
_entity_poly.pdbx_strand_id
1 'polypeptide(L)' 'MGICNMCKSLVQNIKTNLNKGDSDILKEAYKECDIVTRNNIILDPMCKQLVCREVNYIIHELRNNRTADEICQDLRLCTL' A
#
# COMPACT_ATOMS: atom_id res chain seq x y z
N MET A 1 -5.92 8.75 12.70
CA MET A 1 -5.21 9.38 11.56
C MET A 1 -3.85 8.69 11.31
N GLY A 2 -3.80 7.35 11.30
CA GLY A 2 -2.55 6.57 11.10
C GLY A 2 -2.68 5.57 9.95
N ILE A 3 -3.69 4.70 10.02
CA ILE A 3 -3.92 3.62 9.04
C ILE A 3 -4.23 4.13 7.62
N CYS A 4 -5.06 5.18 7.49
CA CYS A 4 -5.37 5.76 6.19
C CYS A 4 -4.13 6.33 5.49
N ASN A 5 -3.27 7.05 6.22
CA ASN A 5 -2.03 7.62 5.66
C ASN A 5 -1.03 6.51 5.30
N MET A 6 -0.93 5.48 6.13
CA MET A 6 -0.13 4.28 5.82
C MET A 6 -0.59 3.62 4.52
N CYS A 7 -1.91 3.42 4.35
CA CYS A 7 -2.46 2.88 3.11
C CYS A 7 -2.12 3.76 1.90
N LYS A 8 -2.35 5.08 2.00
CA LYS A 8 -2.07 5.99 0.88
C LYS A 8 -0.59 6.01 0.51
N SER A 9 0.30 6.00 1.50
CA SER A 9 1.75 5.92 1.26
C SER A 9 2.12 4.63 0.52
N LEU A 10 1.57 3.51 0.98
CA LEU A 10 1.76 2.22 0.33
C LEU A 10 1.26 2.22 -1.12
N VAL A 11 0.04 2.70 -1.37
CA VAL A 11 -0.53 2.76 -2.72
C VAL A 11 0.29 3.67 -3.63
N GLN A 12 0.77 4.82 -3.14
CA GLN A 12 1.63 5.71 -3.92
C GLN A 12 3.01 5.10 -4.21
N ASN A 13 3.58 4.35 -3.26
CA ASN A 13 4.81 3.61 -3.47
C ASN A 13 4.62 2.55 -4.57
N ILE A 14 3.54 1.75 -4.51
CA ILE A 14 3.21 0.77 -5.55
C ILE A 14 3.04 1.46 -6.90
N LYS A 15 2.31 2.59 -6.95
CA LYS A 15 2.11 3.39 -8.17
C LYS A 15 3.42 3.81 -8.82
N THR A 16 4.38 4.26 -8.03
CA THR A 16 5.71 4.70 -8.50
C THR A 16 6.52 3.53 -9.06
N ASN A 17 6.22 2.30 -8.64
CA ASN A 17 6.93 1.09 -9.02
C ASN A 17 6.18 0.24 -10.08
N LEU A 18 5.04 0.67 -10.62
CA LEU A 18 4.21 -0.13 -11.56
C LEU A 18 4.90 -0.63 -12.82
N ASN A 19 5.99 0.03 -13.23
CA ASN A 19 6.78 -0.34 -14.42
C ASN A 19 7.85 -1.41 -14.11
N LYS A 20 8.01 -1.82 -12.85
CA LYS A 20 8.92 -2.87 -12.43
C LYS A 20 8.23 -4.24 -12.46
N GLY A 21 9.00 -5.30 -12.30
CA GLY A 21 8.42 -6.65 -12.12
C GLY A 21 7.71 -6.77 -10.78
N ASP A 22 6.73 -7.67 -10.69
CA ASP A 22 5.90 -7.87 -9.48
C ASP A 22 6.75 -8.15 -8.22
N SER A 23 7.86 -8.87 -8.36
CA SER A 23 8.80 -9.13 -7.26
C SER A 23 9.46 -7.86 -6.72
N ASP A 24 9.77 -6.89 -7.58
CA ASP A 24 10.36 -5.62 -7.16
C ASP A 24 9.30 -4.71 -6.52
N ILE A 25 8.08 -4.70 -7.06
CA ILE A 25 6.95 -3.96 -6.47
C ILE A 25 6.70 -4.44 -5.04
N LEU A 26 6.64 -5.76 -4.84
CA LEU A 26 6.52 -6.36 -3.50
C LEU A 26 7.63 -5.88 -2.58
N LYS A 27 8.89 -6.01 -2.99
CA LYS A 27 10.04 -5.61 -2.16
C LYS A 27 10.00 -4.14 -1.76
N GLU A 28 9.67 -3.24 -2.68
CA GLU A 28 9.56 -1.81 -2.40
C GLU A 28 8.36 -1.50 -1.50
N ALA A 29 7.23 -2.19 -1.69
CA ALA A 29 6.05 -2.07 -0.82
C ALA A 29 6.33 -2.51 0.63
N TYR A 30 7.09 -3.60 0.83
CA TYR A 30 7.53 -4.02 2.17
C TYR A 30 8.43 -2.97 2.83
N LYS A 31 9.36 -2.39 2.07
CA LYS A 31 10.24 -1.32 2.56
C LYS A 31 9.46 -0.03 2.88
N GLU A 32 8.43 0.28 2.10
CA GLU A 32 7.54 1.40 2.39
C GLU A 32 6.83 1.20 3.74
N CYS A 33 6.40 -0.03 4.04
CA CYS A 33 5.82 -0.36 5.34
C CYS A 33 6.79 -0.05 6.49
N ASP A 34 8.06 -0.45 6.38
CA ASP A 34 9.09 -0.14 7.39
C ASP A 34 9.22 1.38 7.62
N ILE A 35 9.20 2.16 6.51
CA ILE A 35 9.38 3.61 6.53
C ILE A 35 8.17 4.31 7.15
N VAL A 36 6.96 4.06 6.62
CA VAL A 36 5.75 4.79 7.01
C VAL A 36 5.32 4.45 8.43
N THR A 37 5.56 3.22 8.87
CA THR A 37 5.26 2.78 10.23
C THR A 37 6.39 3.06 11.21
N ARG A 38 7.58 3.45 10.70
CA ARG A 38 8.82 3.62 11.47
C ARG A 38 9.18 2.36 12.26
N ASN A 39 9.01 1.18 11.64
CA ASN A 39 9.19 -0.13 12.27
C ASN A 39 8.37 -0.30 13.57
N ASN A 40 7.18 0.31 13.65
CA ASN A 40 6.31 0.15 14.79
C ASN A 40 5.83 -1.31 14.90
N ILE A 41 5.99 -1.91 16.08
CA ILE A 41 5.72 -3.34 16.33
C ILE A 41 4.27 -3.80 16.04
N ILE A 42 3.32 -2.88 15.93
CA ILE A 42 1.91 -3.19 15.61
C ILE A 42 1.60 -2.81 14.16
N LEU A 43 1.92 -1.58 13.76
CA LEU A 43 1.55 -1.07 12.43
C LEU A 43 2.37 -1.73 11.31
N ASP A 44 3.63 -2.05 11.54
CA ASP A 44 4.51 -2.64 10.53
C ASP A 44 4.01 -4.03 10.07
N PRO A 45 3.74 -5.00 10.98
CA PRO A 45 3.14 -6.27 10.58
C PRO A 45 1.79 -6.11 9.87
N MET A 46 0.95 -5.16 10.31
CA MET A 46 -0.34 -4.90 9.65
C MET A 46 -0.16 -4.37 8.23
N CYS A 47 0.79 -3.45 8.01
CA CYS A 47 1.10 -2.94 6.68
C CYS A 47 1.64 -4.05 5.78
N LYS A 48 2.58 -4.86 6.28
CA LYS A 48 3.15 -5.98 5.51
C LYS A 48 2.11 -7.04 5.18
N GLN A 49 1.16 -7.29 6.08
CA GLN A 49 0.02 -8.15 5.82
C GLN A 49 -0.89 -7.59 4.73
N LEU A 50 -1.08 -6.26 4.70
CA LEU A 50 -1.81 -5.57 3.64
C LEU A 50 -1.11 -5.74 2.28
N VAL A 51 0.21 -5.57 2.22
CA VAL A 51 1.01 -5.85 1.01
C VAL A 51 0.79 -7.29 0.55
N CYS A 52 0.96 -8.26 1.46
CA CYS A 52 0.80 -9.68 1.15
C CYS A 52 -0.56 -10.03 0.52
N ARG A 53 -1.64 -9.39 0.99
CA ARG A 53 -3.01 -9.73 0.60
C ARG A 53 -3.50 -8.91 -0.59
N GLU A 54 -3.20 -7.61 -0.59
CA GLU A 54 -3.88 -6.64 -1.44
C GLU A 54 -3.00 -6.06 -2.54
N VAL A 55 -1.70 -6.35 -2.60
CA VAL A 55 -0.80 -5.77 -3.62
C VAL A 55 -1.29 -5.99 -5.05
N ASN A 56 -1.80 -7.18 -5.38
CA ASN A 56 -2.32 -7.47 -6.72
C ASN A 56 -3.59 -6.68 -7.02
N TYR A 57 -4.48 -6.54 -6.04
CA TYR A 57 -5.66 -5.69 -6.14
C TYR A 57 -5.25 -4.23 -6.35
N ILE A 58 -4.34 -3.71 -5.53
CA ILE A 58 -3.84 -2.33 -5.64
C ILE A 58 -3.20 -2.07 -7.01
N ILE A 59 -2.37 -2.99 -7.52
CA ILE A 59 -1.76 -2.89 -8.86
C ILE A 59 -2.86 -2.84 -9.94
N HIS A 60 -3.86 -3.72 -9.85
CA HIS A 60 -4.97 -3.76 -10.79
C HIS A 60 -5.75 -2.44 -10.80
N GLU A 61 -6.15 -1.93 -9.64
CA GLU A 61 -6.92 -0.69 -9.52
C GLU A 61 -6.12 0.54 -9.97
N LEU A 62 -4.82 0.59 -9.68
CA LEU A 62 -3.94 1.65 -10.17
C LEU A 62 -3.83 1.64 -11.71
N ARG A 63 -3.80 0.46 -12.33
CA ARG A 63 -3.84 0.33 -13.80
C ARG A 63 -5.18 0.77 -14.39
N ASN A 64 -6.26 0.67 -13.61
CA ASN A 64 -7.58 1.21 -13.93
C ASN A 64 -7.73 2.71 -13.59
N ASN A 65 -6.62 3.43 -13.37
CA ASN A 65 -6.56 4.86 -13.05
C ASN A 65 -7.24 5.26 -11.74
N ARG A 66 -7.46 4.33 -10.82
CA ARG A 66 -7.98 4.69 -9.49
C ARG A 66 -6.93 5.38 -8.64
N THR A 67 -7.41 6.25 -7.78
CA THR A 67 -6.60 7.05 -6.85
C THR A 67 -6.31 6.28 -5.56
N ALA A 68 -5.27 6.72 -4.83
CA ALA A 68 -4.96 6.16 -3.52
C ALA A 68 -6.09 6.36 -2.51
N ASP A 69 -6.83 7.46 -2.61
CA ASP A 69 -8.01 7.71 -1.77
C ASP A 69 -9.09 6.66 -1.98
N GLU A 70 -9.49 6.46 -3.24
CA GLU A 70 -10.50 5.48 -3.65
C GLU A 70 -10.12 4.05 -3.25
N ILE A 71 -8.89 3.64 -3.55
CA ILE A 71 -8.38 2.30 -3.22
C ILE A 71 -8.37 2.08 -1.70
N CYS A 72 -7.88 3.07 -0.93
CA CYS A 72 -7.81 2.96 0.52
C CYS A 72 -9.18 3.05 1.21
N GLN A 73 -10.16 3.72 0.60
CA GLN A 73 -11.56 3.69 1.04
C GLN A 73 -12.17 2.30 0.82
N ASP A 74 -11.95 1.68 -0.34
CA ASP A 74 -12.46 0.34 -0.64
C ASP A 74 -11.87 -0.73 0.27
N LEU A 75 -10.58 -0.60 0.61
CA LEU A 75 -9.92 -1.43 1.61
C LEU A 75 -10.38 -1.14 3.05
N ARG A 76 -11.27 -0.16 3.25
CA ARG A 76 -11.80 0.31 4.54
C ARG A 76 -10.71 0.81 5.50
N LEU A 77 -9.60 1.30 4.94
CA LEU A 77 -8.47 1.88 5.69
C LEU A 77 -8.58 3.40 5.82
N CYS A 78 -9.39 4.01 4.95
CA CYS A 78 -9.81 5.41 5.01
C CYS A 78 -11.34 5.47 5.10
N THR A 79 -11.86 6.47 5.81
CA THR A 79 -13.27 6.84 5.72
C THR A 79 -13.48 7.79 4.53
N LEU A 80 -14.72 7.86 4.04
CA LEU A 80 -15.18 8.91 3.14
C LEU A 80 -15.01 10.30 3.76
#